data_AF-A0A554MQX8-F1
#
_entry.id   AF-A0A554MQX8-F1
#
_cell.length_a   1.000
_cell.length_b   1.000
_cell.length_c   1.000
_cell.angle_alpha   90.00
_cell.angle_beta   90.00
_cell.angle_gamma   90.00
#
_symmetry.space_group_name_H-M   'P 1'
#
loop_
_entity.id
_entity.type
_entity.pdbx_description
1 polymer ?
#
loop_
_entity_poly.entity_id
_entity_poly.type
_entity_poly.pdbx_seq_one_letter_code
_entity_poly.pdbx_strand_id
1 'polypeptide(L)'
;MLSEGYLGQMNGYDVSRQLMNHSLQDNPKRIFATDTNEYKPIVDSVRKSPEYQSFVSGKIKALEKLGRDYAWQMYDGQDTLEFNKSRDLLLGIHGTHWTIFEAMKKDGNWNIHMFIHDEYNFEAKSLKDNPSLDTLANNIASLSEDAGVIKPYAIDIRFNDKTK
;
A
#
# COMPACT_ATOMS: atom_id res chain seq x y z
N MET A 1 19.93 -16.71 7.48
CA MET A 1 21.26 -16.09 7.26
C MET A 1 21.39 -15.42 5.90
N LEU A 2 20.74 -15.90 4.84
CA LEU A 2 20.70 -15.20 3.54
C LEU A 2 19.88 -13.89 3.57
N SER A 3 18.74 -13.85 4.28
CA SER A 3 17.85 -12.69 4.31
C SER A 3 18.48 -11.40 4.88
N GLU A 4 19.27 -11.48 5.94
CA GLU A 4 19.76 -10.27 6.65
C GLU A 4 20.72 -9.42 5.81
N GLY A 5 21.54 -10.03 4.95
CA GLY A 5 22.49 -9.33 4.09
C GLY A 5 21.84 -8.54 2.95
N TYR A 6 20.77 -9.09 2.34
CA TYR A 6 20.05 -8.43 1.25
C TYR A 6 19.09 -7.33 1.75
N LEU A 7 18.48 -7.53 2.93
CA LEU A 7 17.50 -6.60 3.51
C LEU A 7 18.15 -5.40 4.23
N GLY A 8 19.40 -5.52 4.67
CA GLY A 8 20.15 -4.42 5.29
C GLY A 8 20.39 -3.23 4.35
N GLN A 9 20.19 -3.42 3.04
CA GLN A 9 20.34 -2.38 2.01
C GLN A 9 19.02 -1.65 1.69
N MET A 10 17.89 -2.07 2.29
CA MET A 10 16.57 -1.44 2.15
C MET A 10 16.34 -0.31 3.17
N ASN A 11 17.38 0.40 3.60
CA ASN A 11 17.23 1.53 4.51
C ASN A 11 16.30 2.59 3.90
N GLY A 12 15.21 2.91 4.60
CA GLY A 12 14.15 3.80 4.10
C GLY A 12 13.03 3.10 3.31
N TYR A 13 13.04 1.77 3.24
CA TYR A 13 12.02 0.94 2.57
C TYR A 13 11.39 -0.09 3.53
N ASP A 14 10.93 0.39 4.68
CA ASP A 14 10.47 -0.49 5.77
C ASP A 14 9.21 -1.28 5.40
N VAL A 15 8.27 -0.68 4.66
CA VAL A 15 7.04 -1.37 4.23
C VAL A 15 7.38 -2.45 3.23
N SER A 16 8.12 -2.12 2.18
CA SER A 16 8.57 -3.08 1.17
C SER A 16 9.34 -4.23 1.79
N ARG A 17 10.24 -3.93 2.74
CA ARG A 17 11.02 -4.94 3.44
C ARG A 17 10.14 -5.87 4.28
N GLN A 18 9.16 -5.32 5.01
CA GLN A 18 8.21 -6.10 5.80
C GLN A 18 7.39 -7.04 4.92
N LEU A 19 6.89 -6.54 3.79
CA LEU A 19 6.06 -7.30 2.85
C LEU A 19 6.88 -8.36 2.09
N MET A 20 8.11 -8.03 1.69
CA MET A 20 9.04 -8.99 1.10
C MET A 20 9.33 -10.12 2.09
N ASN A 21 9.71 -9.81 3.32
CA ASN A 21 9.99 -10.82 4.36
C ASN A 21 8.84 -11.77 4.61
N HIS A 22 7.62 -11.25 4.53
CA HIS A 22 6.43 -12.07 4.66
C HIS A 22 6.30 -13.05 3.49
N SER A 23 6.56 -12.62 2.25
CA SER A 23 6.54 -13.47 1.06
C SER A 23 7.51 -14.66 1.11
N LEU A 24 8.64 -14.50 1.82
CA LEU A 24 9.69 -15.51 1.95
C LEU A 24 9.35 -16.62 2.96
N GLN A 25 8.25 -16.49 3.69
CA GLN A 25 7.80 -17.51 4.63
C GLN A 25 7.27 -18.76 3.91
N ASP A 26 7.18 -19.89 4.62
CA ASP A 26 6.48 -21.03 4.07
C ASP A 26 4.96 -20.79 4.10
N ASN A 27 4.31 -20.82 2.93
CA ASN A 27 2.89 -20.52 2.72
C ASN A 27 2.43 -19.20 3.37
N PRO A 28 2.87 -18.03 2.86
CA PRO A 28 2.54 -16.75 3.47
C PRO A 28 1.03 -16.52 3.52
N LYS A 29 0.54 -16.17 4.70
CA LYS A 29 -0.88 -15.87 4.89
C LYS A 29 -1.19 -14.44 4.49
N ARG A 30 -2.49 -14.15 4.31
CA ARG A 30 -2.97 -12.77 4.16
C ARG A 30 -2.51 -11.88 5.32
N ILE A 31 -2.03 -10.68 5.00
CA ILE A 31 -1.77 -9.61 5.97
C ILE A 31 -3.04 -8.79 6.18
N PHE A 32 -3.36 -8.49 7.43
CA PHE A 32 -4.41 -7.53 7.79
C PHE A 32 -3.76 -6.35 8.51
N ALA A 33 -3.49 -5.26 7.81
CA ALA A 33 -2.90 -4.06 8.37
C ALA A 33 -3.96 -3.13 8.98
N THR A 34 -3.79 -2.78 10.25
CA THR A 34 -4.69 -1.84 10.96
C THR A 34 -3.88 -0.89 11.84
N ASP A 35 -4.53 0.16 12.36
CA ASP A 35 -3.91 1.09 13.31
C ASP A 35 -3.53 0.43 14.66
N THR A 36 -3.95 -0.81 14.90
CA THR A 36 -3.90 -1.47 16.22
C THR A 36 -2.99 -2.70 16.30
N ASN A 37 -2.33 -3.07 15.21
CA ASN A 37 -1.49 -4.27 15.15
C ASN A 37 -0.07 -3.98 14.64
N GLU A 38 0.74 -5.03 14.54
CA GLU A 38 2.14 -4.97 14.14
C GLU A 38 2.39 -4.41 12.72
N TYR A 39 1.34 -4.33 11.91
CA TYR A 39 1.38 -3.79 10.55
C TYR A 39 0.98 -2.30 10.48
N LYS A 40 0.81 -1.64 11.63
CA LYS A 40 0.57 -0.18 11.70
C LYS A 40 1.54 0.66 10.85
N PRO A 41 2.84 0.34 10.71
CA PRO A 41 3.74 1.10 9.83
C PRO A 41 3.25 1.18 8.37
N ILE A 42 2.62 0.12 7.85
CA ILE A 42 2.01 0.10 6.51
C ILE A 42 0.90 1.15 6.44
N VAL A 43 0.00 1.16 7.42
CA VAL A 43 -1.09 2.14 7.53
C VAL A 43 -0.56 3.57 7.59
N ASP A 44 0.46 3.80 8.41
CA ASP A 44 1.06 5.14 8.56
C ASP A 44 1.72 5.61 7.27
N SER A 45 2.41 4.73 6.55
CA SER A 45 3.03 5.06 5.27
C SER A 45 1.96 5.39 4.22
N VAL A 46 0.89 4.59 4.13
CA VAL A 46 -0.24 4.88 3.23
C VAL A 46 -0.87 6.22 3.57
N ARG A 47 -1.21 6.49 4.84
CA ARG A 47 -1.85 7.74 5.28
C ARG A 47 -1.00 8.98 5.00
N LYS A 48 0.32 8.85 5.09
CA LYS A 48 1.27 9.94 4.82
C LYS A 48 1.59 10.11 3.33
N SER A 49 1.20 9.17 2.47
CA SER A 49 1.56 9.22 1.07
C SER A 49 0.84 10.37 0.35
N PRO A 50 1.53 11.13 -0.50
CA PRO A 50 0.90 12.16 -1.32
C PRO A 50 -0.25 11.62 -2.18
N GLU A 51 -0.17 10.36 -2.59
CA GLU A 51 -1.16 9.67 -3.41
C GLU A 51 -2.46 9.50 -2.63
N TYR A 52 -2.40 8.97 -1.41
CA TYR A 52 -3.55 8.83 -0.53
C TYR A 52 -4.19 10.18 -0.20
N GLN A 53 -3.37 11.18 0.16
CA GLN A 53 -3.87 12.51 0.49
C GLN A 53 -4.59 13.16 -0.70
N SER A 54 -4.03 13.00 -1.91
CA SER A 54 -4.64 13.49 -3.14
C SER A 54 -5.95 12.77 -3.45
N PHE A 55 -5.98 11.45 -3.27
CA PHE A 55 -7.17 10.62 -3.46
C PHE A 55 -8.31 11.06 -2.54
N VAL A 56 -8.06 11.13 -1.23
CA VAL A 56 -9.07 11.55 -0.23
C VAL A 56 -9.55 12.97 -0.49
N SER A 57 -8.64 13.91 -0.75
CA SER A 57 -9.02 15.30 -1.04
C SER A 57 -9.89 15.40 -2.30
N GLY A 58 -9.59 14.63 -3.34
CA GLY A 58 -10.40 14.54 -4.55
C GLY A 58 -11.82 14.04 -4.28
N LYS A 59 -11.95 12.96 -3.50
CA LYS A 59 -13.25 12.38 -3.12
C LYS A 59 -14.09 13.35 -2.29
N ILE A 60 -13.49 14.00 -1.29
CA ILE A 60 -14.19 14.98 -0.45
C ILE A 60 -14.66 16.17 -1.28
N LYS A 61 -13.79 16.75 -2.12
CA LYS A 61 -14.18 17.87 -2.99
C LYS A 61 -15.35 17.50 -3.92
N ALA A 62 -15.37 16.26 -4.43
CA ALA A 62 -16.48 15.78 -5.23
C ALA A 62 -17.79 15.69 -4.43
N LEU A 63 -17.75 15.19 -3.19
CA LEU A 63 -18.92 15.15 -2.30
C LEU A 63 -19.42 16.55 -1.96
N GLU A 64 -18.53 17.48 -1.62
CA GLU A 64 -18.88 18.85 -1.29
C GLU A 64 -19.49 19.59 -2.48
N LYS A 65 -18.96 19.40 -3.69
CA LYS A 65 -19.54 19.94 -4.93
C LYS A 65 -20.96 19.42 -5.17
N LEU A 66 -21.25 18.19 -4.74
CA LEU A 66 -22.58 17.58 -4.82
C LEU A 66 -23.49 17.92 -3.63
N GLY A 67 -23.00 18.68 -2.64
CA GLY A 67 -23.74 18.99 -1.42
C GLY A 67 -24.04 17.74 -0.56
N ARG A 68 -23.17 16.73 -0.61
CA ARG A 68 -23.33 15.48 0.16
C ARG A 68 -22.44 15.49 1.39
N ASP A 69 -23.00 15.04 2.51
CA ASP A 69 -22.29 14.88 3.79
C ASP A 69 -21.93 13.41 4.09
N TYR A 70 -22.18 12.50 3.14
CA TYR A 70 -21.82 11.08 3.31
C TYR A 70 -21.54 10.39 1.98
N ALA A 71 -20.77 9.31 2.06
CA ALA A 71 -20.55 8.33 1.01
C ALA A 71 -20.53 6.93 1.63
N TRP A 72 -21.39 6.04 1.12
CA TRP A 72 -21.38 4.62 1.45
C TRP A 72 -20.78 3.85 0.29
N GLN A 73 -19.73 3.08 0.56
CA GLN A 73 -19.07 2.16 -0.37
C GLN A 73 -18.94 2.73 -1.78
N MET A 74 -18.17 3.82 -1.92
CA MET A 74 -17.72 4.21 -3.25
C MET A 74 -16.73 3.15 -3.75
N TYR A 75 -17.29 2.05 -4.27
CA TYR A 75 -16.61 1.09 -5.12
C TYR A 75 -16.70 1.63 -6.54
N ASP A 76 -15.78 2.53 -6.87
CA ASP A 76 -15.54 2.77 -8.28
C ASP A 76 -14.52 1.71 -8.68
N GLY A 77 -14.96 0.65 -9.37
CA GLY A 77 -14.09 -0.43 -9.85
C GLY A 77 -12.94 0.06 -10.77
N GLN A 78 -12.81 1.37 -10.98
CA GLN A 78 -11.74 2.06 -11.70
C GLN A 78 -10.82 2.90 -10.79
N ASP A 79 -11.12 3.09 -9.51
CA ASP A 79 -10.32 3.89 -8.59
C ASP A 79 -9.38 3.02 -7.76
N THR A 80 -8.35 2.52 -8.42
CA THR A 80 -7.19 1.92 -7.75
C THR A 80 -6.34 3.05 -7.15
N LEU A 81 -6.01 2.94 -5.86
CA LEU A 81 -4.98 3.79 -5.28
C LEU A 81 -3.60 3.26 -5.73
N GLU A 82 -2.93 4.04 -6.57
CA GLU A 82 -1.59 3.73 -7.07
C GLU A 82 -0.53 4.54 -6.34
N PHE A 83 0.48 3.88 -5.80
CA PHE A 83 1.59 4.53 -5.10
C PHE A 83 2.78 4.69 -6.03
N ASN A 84 2.86 5.81 -6.75
CA ASN A 84 3.92 6.05 -7.74
C ASN A 84 4.97 7.10 -7.32
N LYS A 85 4.78 7.77 -6.18
CA LYS A 85 5.69 8.77 -5.61
C LYS A 85 6.42 8.22 -4.39
N SER A 86 5.75 7.44 -3.55
CA SER A 86 6.40 6.75 -2.44
C SER A 86 7.11 5.51 -2.95
N ARG A 87 8.44 5.53 -3.04
CA ARG A 87 9.22 4.38 -3.51
C ARG A 87 9.02 3.13 -2.62
N ASP A 88 8.87 3.32 -1.31
CA ASP A 88 8.62 2.24 -0.35
C ASP A 88 7.23 1.62 -0.52
N LEU A 89 6.21 2.41 -0.83
CA LEU A 89 4.88 1.86 -1.11
C LEU A 89 4.79 1.30 -2.52
N LEU A 90 5.44 1.93 -3.51
CA LEU A 90 5.50 1.47 -4.89
C LEU A 90 6.01 0.04 -5.00
N LEU A 91 7.03 -0.30 -4.19
CA LEU A 91 7.68 -1.59 -4.19
C LEU A 91 7.01 -2.64 -3.30
N GLY A 92 6.16 -2.20 -2.38
CA GLY A 92 5.48 -3.06 -1.42
C GLY A 92 4.01 -3.31 -1.77
N ILE A 93 3.33 -2.33 -2.34
CA ILE A 93 1.89 -2.29 -2.57
C ILE A 93 1.71 -1.78 -4.00
N HIS A 94 1.84 -2.69 -4.95
CA HIS A 94 1.99 -2.44 -6.39
C HIS A 94 0.64 -2.13 -7.06
N GLY A 95 0.02 -1.01 -6.68
CA GLY A 95 -1.27 -0.59 -7.25
C GLY A 95 -2.42 -1.45 -6.73
N THR A 96 -3.29 -0.84 -5.93
CA THR A 96 -4.29 -1.59 -5.18
C THR A 96 -5.34 -2.22 -6.10
N HIS A 97 -5.68 -3.48 -5.87
CA HIS A 97 -6.70 -4.21 -6.64
C HIS A 97 -8.09 -3.59 -6.48
N TRP A 98 -8.40 -3.10 -5.27
CA TRP A 98 -9.56 -2.26 -5.03
C TRP A 98 -9.37 -1.39 -3.79
N THR A 99 -10.02 -0.23 -3.80
CA THR A 99 -10.07 0.71 -2.68
C THR A 99 -11.54 1.06 -2.40
N ILE A 100 -11.96 0.90 -1.15
CA ILE A 100 -13.28 1.32 -0.66
C ILE A 100 -13.09 2.56 0.20
N PHE A 101 -13.80 3.61 -0.20
CA PHE A 101 -13.90 4.87 0.53
C PHE A 101 -15.32 5.00 1.10
N GLU A 102 -15.41 5.07 2.43
CA GLU A 102 -16.63 5.44 3.15
C GLU A 102 -16.36 6.72 3.93
N ALA A 103 -17.28 7.67 3.91
CA ALA A 103 -17.08 8.92 4.62
C ALA A 103 -18.39 9.50 5.16
N MET A 104 -18.29 10.17 6.31
CA MET A 104 -19.39 10.90 6.92
C MET A 104 -18.89 12.22 7.52
N LYS A 105 -19.52 13.32 7.15
CA LYS A 105 -19.27 14.64 7.72
C LYS A 105 -20.07 14.79 9.01
N LYS A 106 -19.37 15.09 10.11
CA LYS A 106 -19.96 15.36 11.42
C LYS A 106 -19.23 16.54 12.06
N ASP A 107 -20.00 17.51 12.54
CA ASP A 107 -19.47 18.72 13.20
C ASP A 107 -18.40 19.44 12.35
N GLY A 108 -18.62 19.49 11.03
CA GLY A 108 -17.71 20.10 10.07
C GLY A 108 -16.46 19.29 9.73
N ASN A 109 -16.29 18.08 10.26
CA ASN A 109 -15.15 17.21 9.97
C ASN A 109 -15.59 15.94 9.25
N TRP A 110 -14.82 15.51 8.26
CA TRP A 110 -14.99 14.24 7.58
C TRP A 110 -14.35 13.11 8.39
N ASN A 111 -15.15 12.10 8.74
CA ASN A 111 -14.67 10.84 9.27
C ASN A 111 -14.67 9.85 8.11
N ILE A 112 -13.50 9.31 7.79
CA ILE A 112 -13.28 8.44 6.64
C ILE A 112 -12.93 7.06 7.16
N HIS A 113 -13.50 6.04 6.53
CA HIS A 113 -13.12 4.66 6.71
C HIS A 113 -12.60 4.12 5.38
N MET A 114 -11.35 3.66 5.42
CA MET A 114 -10.62 3.21 4.25
C MET A 114 -10.43 1.69 4.32
N PHE A 115 -10.72 1.03 3.21
CA PHE A 115 -10.31 -0.35 2.98
C PHE A 115 -9.56 -0.42 1.67
N ILE A 116 -8.34 -0.92 1.73
CA ILE A 116 -7.50 -1.08 0.56
C ILE A 116 -7.13 -2.56 0.49
N HIS A 117 -7.28 -3.15 -0.68
CA HIS A 117 -6.87 -4.51 -0.94
C HIS A 117 -5.82 -4.52 -2.04
N ASP A 118 -4.79 -5.33 -1.82
CA ASP A 118 -3.77 -5.60 -2.80
C ASP A 118 -3.35 -7.07 -2.78
N GLU A 119 -2.72 -7.51 -3.86
CA GLU A 119 -2.05 -8.79 -3.95
C GLU A 119 -0.56 -8.54 -4.12
N TYR A 120 0.21 -8.89 -3.08
CA TYR A 120 1.66 -8.87 -3.18
C TYR A 120 2.08 -9.99 -4.11
N ASN A 121 2.41 -9.66 -5.36
CA ASN A 121 2.93 -10.61 -6.35
C ASN A 121 4.34 -10.26 -6.80
N PHE A 122 4.86 -9.12 -6.34
CA PHE A 122 6.20 -8.61 -6.58
C PHE A 122 6.62 -8.66 -8.06
N GLU A 123 6.08 -7.72 -8.84
CA GLU A 123 6.42 -7.61 -10.26
C GLU A 123 7.73 -6.84 -10.47
N ALA A 124 8.77 -7.55 -10.91
CA ALA A 124 10.06 -6.97 -11.28
C ALA A 124 9.97 -5.88 -12.38
N LYS A 125 8.85 -5.81 -13.11
CA LYS A 125 8.56 -4.75 -14.09
C LYS A 125 8.61 -3.35 -13.46
N SER A 126 8.14 -3.21 -12.22
CA SER A 126 8.19 -1.96 -11.44
C SER A 126 9.60 -1.40 -11.22
N LEU A 127 10.62 -2.26 -11.27
CA LEU A 127 12.03 -1.89 -11.08
C LEU A 127 12.69 -1.47 -12.40
N LYS A 128 12.32 -2.10 -13.52
CA LYS A 128 12.87 -1.78 -14.85
C LYS A 128 12.52 -0.37 -15.31
N ASP A 129 11.35 0.12 -14.92
CA ASP A 129 10.90 1.47 -15.27
C ASP A 129 11.49 2.56 -14.37
N ASN A 130 12.29 2.20 -13.34
CA ASN A 130 12.89 3.13 -12.40
C ASN A 130 14.39 2.83 -12.12
N PRO A 131 15.31 3.28 -12.99
CA PRO A 131 16.75 2.99 -12.91
C PRO A 131 17.44 3.57 -11.66
N SER A 132 16.75 4.38 -10.87
CA SER A 132 17.29 4.82 -9.57
C SER A 132 17.19 3.75 -8.46
N LEU A 133 16.73 2.55 -8.80
CA LEU A 133 16.59 1.39 -7.92
C LEU A 133 17.58 0.26 -8.25
N ASP A 134 18.61 0.50 -9.07
CA ASP A 134 19.51 -0.53 -9.62
C ASP A 134 20.09 -1.52 -8.59
N THR A 135 20.54 -1.05 -7.42
CA THR A 135 21.06 -1.95 -6.36
C THR A 135 19.97 -2.85 -5.80
N LEU A 136 18.77 -2.30 -5.62
CA LEU A 136 17.62 -3.05 -5.15
C LEU A 136 17.15 -4.02 -6.23
N ALA A 137 17.09 -3.58 -7.48
CA ALA A 137 16.78 -4.41 -8.64
C ALA A 137 17.73 -5.60 -8.77
N ASN A 138 19.02 -5.42 -8.51
CA ASN A 138 20.01 -6.52 -8.53
C ASN A 138 19.78 -7.52 -7.39
N ASN A 139 19.52 -7.06 -6.17
CA ASN A 139 19.22 -7.94 -5.03
C ASN A 139 17.93 -8.73 -5.25
N ILE A 140 16.94 -8.06 -5.83
CA ILE A 140 15.66 -8.63 -6.19
C ILE A 140 15.78 -9.62 -7.33
N ALA A 141 16.54 -9.29 -8.38
CA ALA A 141 16.81 -10.20 -9.48
C ALA A 141 17.50 -11.47 -8.98
N SER A 142 18.43 -11.35 -8.03
CA SER A 142 19.05 -12.51 -7.37
C SER A 142 18.03 -13.36 -6.60
N LEU A 143 17.06 -12.74 -5.89
CA LEU A 143 15.98 -13.47 -5.20
C LEU A 143 14.98 -14.11 -6.17
N SER A 144 14.74 -13.47 -7.32
CA SER A 144 13.83 -13.95 -8.36
C SER A 144 14.46 -15.02 -9.27
N GLU A 145 15.79 -15.06 -9.41
CA GLU A 145 16.51 -16.18 -10.04
C GLU A 145 16.38 -17.47 -9.20
N ASP A 146 16.26 -17.33 -7.88
CA ASP A 146 15.80 -18.38 -6.95
C ASP A 146 14.26 -18.59 -7.05
N ALA A 147 13.72 -18.61 -8.28
CA ALA A 147 12.33 -18.35 -8.75
C ALA A 147 11.14 -19.10 -8.10
N GLY A 148 11.30 -19.79 -6.97
CA GLY A 148 10.21 -20.37 -6.18
C GLY A 148 10.04 -19.77 -4.78
N VAL A 149 10.88 -18.79 -4.38
CA VAL A 149 10.90 -18.32 -2.98
C VAL A 149 9.89 -17.20 -2.72
N ILE A 150 9.68 -16.27 -3.66
CA ILE A 150 8.68 -15.21 -3.49
C ILE A 150 7.29 -15.78 -3.77
N LYS A 151 6.49 -15.92 -2.72
CA LYS A 151 5.13 -16.46 -2.79
C LYS A 151 4.12 -15.32 -2.70
N PRO A 152 3.13 -15.25 -3.62
CA PRO A 152 2.15 -14.20 -3.59
C PRO A 152 1.19 -14.35 -2.41
N TYR A 153 0.68 -13.22 -1.89
CA TYR A 153 -0.31 -13.22 -0.82
C TYR A 153 -1.11 -11.92 -0.80
N ALA A 154 -2.31 -11.97 -0.20
CA ALA A 154 -3.19 -10.81 -0.10
C ALA A 154 -2.79 -9.85 1.05
N ILE A 155 -2.96 -8.56 0.83
CA ILE A 155 -2.82 -7.50 1.82
C ILE A 155 -4.15 -6.76 1.93
N ASP A 156 -4.71 -6.71 3.14
CA ASP A 156 -5.87 -5.89 3.46
C ASP A 156 -5.46 -4.78 4.43
N ILE A 157 -5.63 -3.52 4.06
CA ILE A 157 -5.27 -2.36 4.87
C ILE A 157 -6.55 -1.64 5.26
N ARG A 158 -6.78 -1.49 6.56
CA ARG A 158 -8.02 -0.91 7.10
C ARG A 158 -7.72 0.11 8.17
N PHE A 159 -8.25 1.31 8.02
CA PHE A 159 -8.03 2.36 8.98
C PHE A 159 -9.10 3.45 8.91
N ASN A 160 -9.19 4.20 10.00
CA ASN A 160 -10.00 5.41 10.06
C ASN A 160 -9.11 6.64 9.88
N ASP A 161 -9.66 7.68 9.28
CA ASP A 161 -9.00 8.96 9.12
C ASP A 161 -9.97 10.12 9.38
N LYS A 162 -9.41 11.29 9.70
CA LYS A 162 -10.16 12.51 9.96
C LYS A 162 -9.55 13.69 9.24
N THR A 163 -10.37 14.41 8.49
CA THR A 163 -9.98 15.67 7.85
C THR A 163 -11.02 16.75 8.05
N LYS A 164 -10.57 18.00 8.00
CA LYS A 164 -11.43 19.18 7.91
C LYS A 164 -12.05 19.28 6.52
#